data_AF-Q21GD4-F1
#
_entry.id   AF-Q21GD4-F1
#
_cell.length_a   1.000
_cell.length_b   1.000
_cell.length_c   1.000
_cell.angle_alpha   90.00
_cell.angle_beta   90.00
_cell.angle_gamma   90.00
#
_symmetry.space_group_name_H-M   'P 1'
#
loop_
_entity.id
_entity.type
_entity.pdbx_description
1 polymer ?
#
loop_
_entity_poly.entity_id
_entity_poly.type
_entity_poly.pdbx_seq_one_letter_code
_entity_poly.pdbx_strand_id
1 'polypeptide(L)'
;MKKMMKYFTPFCFALCGLGMHATADTAVPAFEETADFIYPGAKVHQYYSQIVDQQYEVRIRLPGGYEQNSEAQYPVIYVLDGQWHFTSSADVLGNLTYDGQTPNSIIAAITWSGEGAVPEQLRFRDFTYTPAPNQPLSGGASLFLEALESEIIPFVETKYRANSHRTLIGSSLGGLFATIALLEKPELFDGYIALSAPYIAEQTYFQAKLAELNGSKALKGKRLFLGVGGLEFNKPLVTDFSNQLKDANLKGLRIKTKVVPHVGHGGINAPGFTYGLQHVFKRPRLKLDDAIVANYAGSYTIHPSIPPIVISFESKKLMLSQVGAPTLSFFASSETEFYYEGANINLTFIEQVEGPMIMAVSQEGQVFELLKDQ
;
A
#
# COMPACT_ATOMS: atom_id res chain seq x y z
N MET A 1 -43.71 14.73 -50.76
CA MET A 1 -43.06 13.61 -50.03
C MET A 1 -41.85 13.12 -50.81
N LYS A 2 -40.63 13.41 -50.34
CA LYS A 2 -39.38 12.71 -50.69
C LYS A 2 -38.61 12.52 -49.38
N LYS A 3 -38.40 11.27 -48.95
CA LYS A 3 -37.64 10.88 -47.76
C LYS A 3 -36.84 9.63 -48.12
N MET A 4 -35.52 9.68 -47.96
CA MET A 4 -34.55 8.57 -47.80
C MET A 4 -33.29 9.29 -47.29
N MET A 5 -32.76 9.18 -46.07
CA MET A 5 -32.60 8.10 -45.08
C MET A 5 -31.79 6.90 -45.62
N LYS A 6 -30.49 6.91 -45.29
CA LYS A 6 -29.55 5.77 -45.36
C LYS A 6 -28.93 5.62 -43.96
N TYR A 7 -29.25 4.52 -43.27
CA TYR A 7 -28.51 3.97 -42.12
C TYR A 7 -27.73 2.76 -42.67
N PHE A 8 -26.41 2.75 -42.61
CA PHE A 8 -25.55 2.18 -41.55
C PHE A 8 -25.70 0.66 -41.39
N THR A 9 -24.75 -0.06 -41.99
CA THR A 9 -24.50 -1.50 -41.88
C THR A 9 -23.65 -1.79 -40.64
N PRO A 10 -23.95 -2.82 -39.82
CA PRO A 10 -22.96 -3.40 -38.93
C PRO A 10 -22.27 -4.58 -39.62
N PHE A 11 -20.94 -4.53 -39.66
CA PHE A 11 -20.07 -5.59 -40.15
C PHE A 11 -19.97 -6.67 -39.06
N CYS A 12 -20.63 -7.80 -39.27
CA CYS A 12 -20.55 -8.97 -38.40
C CYS A 12 -19.29 -9.75 -38.77
N PHE A 13 -18.36 -9.95 -37.83
CA PHE A 13 -17.20 -10.80 -38.00
C PHE A 13 -17.64 -12.27 -38.04
N ALA A 14 -17.55 -12.88 -39.22
CA ALA A 14 -17.56 -14.32 -39.38
C ALA A 14 -16.14 -14.86 -39.13
N LEU A 15 -15.98 -15.83 -38.23
CA LEU A 15 -14.83 -16.72 -38.23
C LEU A 15 -15.19 -18.10 -37.67
N CYS A 16 -14.87 -19.10 -38.49
CA CYS A 16 -14.71 -20.53 -38.18
C CYS A 16 -15.96 -21.36 -37.90
N GLY A 17 -16.67 -21.70 -38.98
CA GLY A 17 -17.28 -23.02 -39.12
C GLY A 17 -16.28 -24.01 -39.72
N LEU A 18 -15.75 -24.91 -38.90
CA LEU A 18 -15.24 -26.22 -39.33
C LEU A 18 -15.74 -27.22 -38.30
N GLY A 19 -16.77 -27.95 -38.70
CA GLY A 19 -17.33 -29.04 -37.90
C GLY A 19 -16.37 -30.23 -37.89
N MET A 20 -16.04 -30.68 -36.68
CA MET A 20 -15.78 -32.07 -36.38
C MET A 20 -16.70 -32.44 -35.21
N HIS A 21 -17.73 -33.24 -35.50
CA HIS A 21 -18.52 -33.91 -34.48
C HIS A 21 -17.66 -35.03 -33.89
N ALA A 22 -16.86 -34.68 -32.87
CA ALA A 22 -16.40 -35.67 -31.92
C ALA A 22 -17.47 -35.72 -30.81
N THR A 23 -18.40 -36.67 -30.91
CA THR A 23 -19.22 -37.08 -29.76
C THR A 23 -18.33 -37.92 -28.85
N ALA A 24 -17.35 -37.27 -28.21
CA ALA A 24 -16.72 -37.83 -27.04
C ALA A 24 -17.71 -37.57 -25.90
N ASP A 25 -18.46 -38.61 -25.55
CA ASP A 25 -19.24 -38.68 -24.31
C ASP A 25 -18.26 -38.82 -23.15
N THR A 26 -17.44 -37.80 -22.94
CA THR A 26 -16.65 -37.66 -21.72
C THR A 26 -17.57 -37.01 -20.72
N ALA A 27 -18.35 -37.84 -20.02
CA ALA A 27 -18.98 -37.43 -18.78
C ALA A 27 -17.89 -36.78 -17.93
N VAL A 28 -17.97 -35.45 -17.74
CA VAL A 28 -17.07 -34.74 -16.86
C VAL A 28 -17.25 -35.40 -15.49
N PRO A 29 -16.18 -35.96 -14.89
CA PRO A 29 -16.31 -36.61 -13.59
C PRO A 29 -16.92 -35.61 -12.61
N ALA A 30 -17.87 -36.09 -11.80
CA ALA A 30 -18.47 -35.25 -10.76
C ALA A 30 -17.35 -34.78 -9.82
N PHE A 31 -17.07 -33.48 -9.85
CA PHE A 31 -16.17 -32.86 -8.90
C PHE A 31 -16.97 -32.51 -7.65
N GLU A 32 -16.56 -33.07 -6.52
CA GLU A 32 -17.12 -32.71 -5.22
C GLU A 32 -16.32 -31.51 -4.68
N GLU A 33 -17.01 -30.38 -4.46
CA GLU A 33 -16.44 -29.26 -3.73
C GLU A 33 -16.25 -29.68 -2.27
N THR A 34 -14.99 -29.84 -1.83
CA THR A 34 -14.67 -30.41 -0.52
C THR A 34 -14.61 -29.37 0.60
N ALA A 35 -14.27 -28.12 0.29
CA ALA A 35 -14.26 -27.01 1.22
C ALA A 35 -14.10 -25.66 0.49
N ASP A 36 -14.57 -24.60 1.14
CA ASP A 36 -14.24 -23.22 0.75
C ASP A 36 -12.76 -22.91 1.02
N PHE A 37 -12.15 -22.12 0.12
CA PHE A 37 -10.82 -21.58 0.36
C PHE A 37 -10.89 -20.37 1.31
N ILE A 38 -10.28 -20.52 2.49
CA ILE A 38 -10.12 -19.42 3.46
C ILE A 38 -8.74 -18.80 3.25
N TYR A 39 -8.70 -17.49 2.97
CA TYR A 39 -7.43 -16.76 2.86
C TYR A 39 -6.63 -16.89 4.18
N PRO A 40 -5.45 -17.55 4.19
CA PRO A 40 -4.76 -17.86 5.43
C PRO A 40 -4.41 -16.63 6.25
N GLY A 41 -4.65 -16.71 7.57
CA GLY A 41 -4.38 -15.60 8.49
C GLY A 41 -5.35 -14.42 8.38
N ALA A 42 -6.37 -14.49 7.51
CA ALA A 42 -7.44 -13.50 7.47
C ALA A 42 -8.37 -13.63 8.68
N LYS A 43 -8.81 -12.50 9.22
CA LYS A 43 -9.90 -12.40 10.20
C LYS A 43 -10.95 -11.43 9.67
N VAL A 44 -12.21 -11.66 9.98
CA VAL A 44 -13.32 -10.79 9.59
C VAL A 44 -14.02 -10.30 10.84
N HIS A 45 -14.26 -8.99 10.94
CA HIS A 45 -15.06 -8.39 12.00
C HIS A 45 -16.20 -7.59 11.39
N GLN A 46 -17.32 -7.60 12.08
CA GLN A 46 -18.40 -6.65 11.83
C GLN A 46 -18.26 -5.52 12.85
N TYR A 47 -18.39 -4.27 12.39
CA TYR A 47 -18.33 -3.08 13.21
C TYR A 47 -19.47 -2.15 12.83
N TYR A 48 -20.32 -1.81 13.79
CA TYR A 48 -21.41 -0.86 13.56
C TYR A 48 -20.99 0.55 13.97
N SER A 49 -20.96 1.47 13.01
CA SER A 49 -20.66 2.89 13.21
C SER A 49 -21.91 3.62 13.69
N GLN A 50 -21.82 4.30 14.83
CA GLN A 50 -22.87 5.18 15.33
C GLN A 50 -22.86 6.52 14.57
N ILE A 51 -21.69 6.96 14.10
CA ILE A 51 -21.52 8.21 13.36
C ILE A 51 -22.21 8.16 12.00
N VAL A 52 -22.07 7.04 11.28
CA VAL A 52 -22.61 6.87 9.93
C VAL A 52 -23.94 6.09 9.93
N ASP A 53 -24.32 5.48 11.04
CA ASP A 53 -25.44 4.53 11.13
C ASP A 53 -25.31 3.42 10.06
N GLN A 54 -24.16 2.73 10.09
CA GLN A 54 -23.80 1.73 9.09
C GLN A 54 -23.00 0.59 9.72
N GLN A 55 -23.35 -0.64 9.36
CA GLN A 55 -22.48 -1.79 9.61
C GLN A 55 -21.40 -1.91 8.55
N TYR A 56 -20.15 -1.97 8.98
CA TYR A 56 -18.98 -2.23 8.16
C TYR A 56 -18.44 -3.63 8.46
N GLU A 57 -17.90 -4.27 7.43
CA GLU A 57 -17.04 -5.41 7.58
C GLU A 57 -15.57 -4.97 7.47
N VAL A 58 -14.75 -5.37 8.44
CA VAL A 58 -13.32 -5.09 8.49
C VAL A 58 -12.56 -6.41 8.36
N ARG A 59 -11.89 -6.60 7.22
CA ARG A 59 -11.06 -7.76 6.93
C ARG A 59 -9.62 -7.47 7.34
N ILE A 60 -9.07 -8.30 8.22
CA ILE A 60 -7.74 -8.14 8.79
C ILE A 60 -6.81 -9.19 8.21
N ARG A 61 -5.64 -8.79 7.72
CA ARG A 61 -4.50 -9.68 7.48
C ARG A 61 -3.36 -9.30 8.41
N LEU A 62 -2.88 -10.28 9.17
CA LEU A 62 -1.76 -10.12 10.09
C LEU A 62 -0.43 -10.39 9.36
N PRO A 63 0.66 -9.69 9.73
CA PRO A 63 1.97 -9.99 9.20
C PRO A 63 2.45 -11.40 9.61
N GLY A 64 3.39 -11.95 8.83
CA GLY A 64 4.08 -13.17 9.23
C GLY A 64 4.84 -12.94 10.54
N GLY A 65 4.91 -13.96 11.41
CA GLY A 65 5.59 -13.82 12.69
C GLY A 65 4.76 -13.10 13.77
N TYR A 66 3.51 -12.71 13.49
CA TYR A 66 2.70 -11.91 14.43
C TYR A 66 2.61 -12.58 15.81
N GLU A 67 2.30 -13.87 15.89
CA GLU A 67 2.13 -14.57 17.17
C GLU A 67 3.45 -14.91 17.88
N GLN A 68 4.58 -14.82 17.17
CA GLN A 68 5.90 -15.18 17.69
C GLN A 68 6.56 -14.06 18.50
N ASN A 69 6.10 -12.81 18.34
CA ASN A 69 6.62 -11.66 19.07
C ASN A 69 5.48 -10.83 19.65
N SER A 70 5.23 -10.96 20.96
CA SER A 70 4.17 -10.24 21.67
C SER A 70 4.44 -8.75 21.83
N GLU A 71 5.70 -8.33 21.72
CA GLU A 71 6.12 -6.94 21.94
C GLU A 71 6.16 -6.13 20.63
N ALA A 72 6.14 -6.80 19.47
CA ALA A 72 6.18 -6.13 18.18
C ALA A 72 4.89 -5.35 17.91
N GLN A 73 5.04 -4.10 17.46
CA GLN A 73 3.95 -3.27 16.95
C GLN A 73 4.13 -2.98 15.46
N TYR A 74 3.03 -2.98 14.71
CA TYR A 74 3.05 -2.95 13.25
C TYR A 74 2.31 -1.71 12.71
N PRO A 75 2.80 -1.10 11.61
CA PRO A 75 2.01 -0.14 10.86
C PRO A 75 0.73 -0.79 10.32
N VAL A 76 -0.31 0.03 10.14
CA VAL A 76 -1.61 -0.41 9.61
C VAL A 76 -1.87 0.22 8.25
N ILE A 77 -2.22 -0.62 7.29
CA ILE A 77 -2.63 -0.24 5.95
C ILE A 77 -4.15 -0.42 5.87
N TYR A 78 -4.87 0.70 5.90
CA TYR A 78 -6.30 0.75 5.71
C TYR A 78 -6.62 0.74 4.22
N VAL A 79 -7.37 -0.26 3.78
CA VAL A 79 -7.71 -0.46 2.36
C VAL A 79 -9.20 -0.26 2.18
N LEU A 80 -9.58 0.76 1.43
CA LEU A 80 -10.96 0.99 1.04
C LEU A 80 -11.40 -0.07 0.03
N ASP A 81 -12.70 -0.35 -0.01
CA ASP A 81 -13.28 -1.38 -0.87
C ASP A 81 -12.70 -2.78 -0.65
N GLY A 82 -12.67 -3.21 0.62
CA GLY A 82 -12.11 -4.51 1.01
C GLY A 82 -12.73 -5.71 0.28
N GLN A 83 -13.96 -5.60 -0.21
CA GLN A 83 -14.61 -6.60 -1.05
C GLN A 83 -13.87 -6.84 -2.39
N TRP A 84 -13.19 -5.84 -2.93
CA TRP A 84 -12.45 -5.92 -4.20
C TRP A 84 -10.94 -5.90 -4.03
N HIS A 85 -10.42 -5.34 -2.92
CA HIS A 85 -9.00 -5.03 -2.79
C HIS A 85 -8.27 -5.76 -1.68
N PHE A 86 -8.96 -6.49 -0.80
CA PHE A 86 -8.31 -7.17 0.34
C PHE A 86 -7.22 -8.16 -0.09
N THR A 87 -7.55 -9.15 -0.93
CA THR A 87 -6.59 -10.21 -1.31
C THR A 87 -5.45 -9.67 -2.14
N SER A 88 -5.75 -8.86 -3.16
CA SER A 88 -4.72 -8.27 -4.03
C SER A 88 -3.76 -7.35 -3.28
N SER A 89 -4.24 -6.54 -2.34
CA SER A 89 -3.36 -5.71 -1.50
C SER A 89 -2.54 -6.55 -0.52
N ALA A 90 -3.11 -7.63 0.05
CA ALA A 90 -2.41 -8.54 0.94
C ALA A 90 -1.28 -9.31 0.25
N ASP A 91 -1.52 -9.83 -0.95
CA ASP A 91 -0.52 -10.57 -1.72
C ASP A 91 0.60 -9.64 -2.19
N VAL A 92 0.27 -8.44 -2.67
CA VAL A 92 1.28 -7.43 -3.04
C VAL A 92 2.13 -7.04 -1.83
N LEU A 93 1.52 -6.77 -0.69
CA LEU A 93 2.25 -6.44 0.54
C LEU A 93 3.17 -7.60 0.96
N GLY A 94 2.70 -8.84 0.89
CA GLY A 94 3.48 -10.02 1.22
C GLY A 94 4.77 -10.10 0.42
N ASN A 95 4.67 -9.95 -0.91
CA ASN A 95 5.83 -9.95 -1.81
C ASN A 95 6.79 -8.78 -1.52
N LEU A 96 6.27 -7.58 -1.33
CA LEU A 96 7.11 -6.41 -1.00
C LEU A 96 7.81 -6.54 0.35
N THR A 97 7.16 -7.19 1.32
CA THR A 97 7.72 -7.43 2.64
C THR A 97 8.84 -8.48 2.56
N TYR A 98 8.64 -9.53 1.76
CA TYR A 98 9.67 -10.54 1.49
C TYR A 98 10.94 -9.90 0.88
N ASP A 99 10.76 -8.98 -0.06
CA ASP A 99 11.85 -8.25 -0.71
C ASP A 99 12.45 -7.11 0.16
N GLY A 100 11.96 -6.91 1.39
CA GLY A 100 12.45 -5.88 2.32
C GLY A 100 12.05 -4.44 1.95
N GLN A 101 11.09 -4.28 1.04
CA GLN A 101 10.65 -2.96 0.52
C GLN A 101 9.58 -2.32 1.38
N THR A 102 8.86 -3.11 2.17
CA THR A 102 7.89 -2.66 3.17
C THR A 102 8.15 -3.34 4.51
N PRO A 103 7.85 -2.67 5.64
CA PRO A 103 7.84 -3.37 6.92
C PRO A 103 6.71 -4.40 6.97
N ASN A 104 6.84 -5.37 7.88
CA ASN A 104 5.70 -6.17 8.30
C ASN A 104 4.56 -5.25 8.73
N SER A 105 3.38 -5.39 8.11
CA SER A 105 2.24 -4.50 8.31
C SER A 105 0.95 -5.29 8.48
N ILE A 106 0.02 -4.74 9.24
CA ILE A 106 -1.37 -5.19 9.31
C ILE A 106 -2.13 -4.56 8.14
N ILE A 107 -2.95 -5.34 7.44
CA ILE A 107 -3.97 -4.78 6.54
C ILE A 107 -5.31 -4.79 7.26
N ALA A 108 -6.01 -3.67 7.23
CA ALA A 108 -7.40 -3.53 7.64
C ALA A 108 -8.22 -3.03 6.45
N ALA A 109 -8.82 -3.95 5.71
CA ALA A 109 -9.63 -3.61 4.56
C ALA A 109 -11.10 -3.43 4.95
N ILE A 110 -11.66 -2.29 4.59
CA ILE A 110 -12.99 -1.84 5.03
C ILE A 110 -13.97 -2.03 3.88
N THR A 111 -15.09 -2.67 4.17
CA THR A 111 -16.23 -2.82 3.26
C THR A 111 -17.54 -2.64 4.02
N TRP A 112 -18.65 -2.59 3.29
CA TRP A 112 -19.99 -2.44 3.87
C TRP A 112 -20.62 -3.80 4.09
N SER A 113 -21.42 -3.92 5.14
CA SER A 113 -22.18 -5.12 5.48
C SER A 113 -23.51 -4.75 6.13
N GLY A 114 -24.25 -5.74 6.61
CA GLY A 114 -25.59 -5.54 7.16
C GLY A 114 -26.70 -5.76 6.14
N GLU A 115 -27.92 -5.90 6.64
CA GLU A 115 -29.09 -6.16 5.80
C GLU A 115 -29.36 -4.98 4.85
N GLY A 116 -29.55 -5.28 3.56
CA GLY A 116 -29.85 -4.26 2.55
C GLY A 116 -28.67 -3.39 2.13
N ALA A 117 -27.44 -3.66 2.60
CA ALA A 117 -26.27 -2.92 2.17
C ALA A 117 -26.01 -3.10 0.67
N VAL A 118 -25.96 -1.99 -0.07
CA VAL A 118 -25.61 -1.95 -1.49
C VAL A 118 -24.28 -1.22 -1.62
N PRO A 119 -23.14 -1.94 -1.70
CA PRO A 119 -21.80 -1.35 -1.67
C PRO A 119 -21.62 -0.18 -2.63
N GLU A 120 -22.13 -0.26 -3.86
CA GLU A 120 -21.98 0.82 -4.84
C GLU A 120 -22.63 2.13 -4.37
N GLN A 121 -23.82 2.07 -3.78
CA GLN A 121 -24.51 3.27 -3.30
C GLN A 121 -23.84 3.85 -2.05
N LEU A 122 -23.44 2.98 -1.12
CA LEU A 122 -22.74 3.36 0.11
C LEU A 122 -21.34 3.91 -0.20
N ARG A 123 -20.72 3.45 -1.28
CA ARG A 123 -19.46 3.97 -1.80
C ARG A 123 -19.59 5.41 -2.29
N PHE A 124 -20.68 5.74 -2.99
CA PHE A 124 -20.96 7.15 -3.30
C PHE A 124 -21.19 7.97 -2.03
N ARG A 125 -21.94 7.46 -1.04
CA ARG A 125 -22.13 8.15 0.25
C ARG A 125 -20.80 8.45 0.92
N ASP A 126 -20.00 7.43 1.16
CA ASP A 126 -18.82 7.55 2.03
C ASP A 126 -17.63 8.20 1.34
N PHE A 127 -17.54 8.14 0.00
CA PHE A 127 -16.33 8.57 -0.72
C PHE A 127 -16.45 9.88 -1.50
N THR A 128 -17.63 10.51 -1.49
CA THR A 128 -17.84 11.83 -2.10
C THR A 128 -18.11 12.88 -1.03
N TYR A 129 -17.59 14.08 -1.25
CA TYR A 129 -17.66 15.18 -0.30
C TYR A 129 -18.89 16.05 -0.53
N THR A 130 -19.25 16.26 -1.80
CA THR A 130 -20.37 17.12 -2.17
C THR A 130 -21.58 16.27 -2.56
N PRO A 131 -22.78 16.55 -2.02
CA PRO A 131 -24.00 15.91 -2.48
C PRO A 131 -24.25 16.19 -3.97
N ALA A 132 -24.44 15.12 -4.75
CA ALA A 132 -24.74 15.16 -6.16
C ALA A 132 -26.23 14.87 -6.41
N PRO A 133 -26.96 15.71 -7.18
CA PRO A 133 -28.40 15.54 -7.41
C PRO A 133 -28.82 14.17 -7.98
N ASN A 134 -27.95 13.57 -8.79
CA ASN A 134 -28.21 12.26 -9.43
C ASN A 134 -27.72 11.08 -8.59
N GLN A 135 -27.18 11.31 -7.39
CA GLN A 135 -26.71 10.29 -6.45
C GLN A 135 -27.21 10.66 -5.04
N PRO A 136 -28.48 10.36 -4.69
CA PRO A 136 -29.12 10.90 -3.48
C PRO A 136 -28.41 10.60 -2.16
N LEU A 137 -27.56 9.58 -2.08
CA LEU A 137 -26.80 9.25 -0.88
C LEU A 137 -25.41 9.89 -0.82
N SER A 138 -24.92 10.54 -1.88
CA SER A 138 -23.57 11.15 -1.93
C SER A 138 -23.35 12.30 -0.94
N GLY A 139 -22.08 12.66 -0.71
CA GLY A 139 -21.69 13.80 0.14
C GLY A 139 -21.42 13.46 1.61
N GLY A 140 -21.28 12.18 1.95
CA GLY A 140 -21.06 11.70 3.31
C GLY A 140 -19.58 11.54 3.72
N ALA A 141 -18.61 11.95 2.89
CA ALA A 141 -17.19 11.73 3.18
C ALA A 141 -16.73 12.31 4.53
N SER A 142 -17.26 13.45 4.98
CA SER A 142 -16.90 14.01 6.28
C SER A 142 -17.32 13.10 7.44
N LEU A 143 -18.52 12.50 7.37
CA LEU A 143 -19.01 11.56 8.39
C LEU A 143 -18.23 10.25 8.36
N PHE A 144 -17.93 9.73 7.16
CA PHE A 144 -17.13 8.52 7.05
C PHE A 144 -15.69 8.75 7.55
N LEU A 145 -15.09 9.91 7.28
CA LEU A 145 -13.78 10.28 7.82
C LEU A 145 -13.79 10.40 9.35
N GLU A 146 -14.87 10.93 9.92
CA GLU A 146 -15.06 10.97 11.38
C GLU A 146 -15.23 9.57 11.99
N ALA A 147 -15.96 8.66 11.32
CA ALA A 147 -16.06 7.26 11.72
C ALA A 147 -14.73 6.51 11.60
N LEU A 148 -13.90 6.81 10.60
CA LEU A 148 -12.55 6.26 10.55
C LEU A 148 -11.75 6.68 11.78
N GLU A 149 -11.72 7.97 12.09
CA GLU A 149 -10.94 8.52 13.21
C GLU A 149 -11.42 8.03 14.58
N SER A 150 -12.73 8.09 14.81
CA SER A 150 -13.29 7.94 16.16
C SER A 150 -13.74 6.52 16.49
N GLU A 151 -13.91 5.67 15.47
CA GLU A 151 -14.55 4.37 15.63
C GLU A 151 -13.71 3.22 15.03
N ILE A 152 -13.51 3.21 13.71
CA ILE A 152 -12.90 2.07 13.00
C ILE A 152 -11.39 1.95 13.30
N ILE A 153 -10.63 3.04 13.25
CA ILE A 153 -9.19 3.03 13.57
C ILE A 153 -8.98 2.62 15.03
N PRO A 154 -9.64 3.24 16.04
CA PRO A 154 -9.53 2.79 17.43
C PRO A 154 -9.90 1.32 17.63
N PHE A 155 -10.93 0.82 16.95
CA PHE A 155 -11.30 -0.59 17.01
C PHE A 155 -10.17 -1.51 16.54
N VAL A 156 -9.56 -1.22 15.40
CA VAL A 156 -8.45 -2.01 14.86
C VAL A 156 -7.24 -1.92 15.78
N GLU A 157 -6.85 -0.72 16.18
CA GLU A 157 -5.60 -0.48 16.92
C GLU A 157 -5.66 -0.91 18.39
N THR A 158 -6.85 -1.03 18.96
CA THR A 158 -7.03 -1.63 20.30
C THR A 158 -6.97 -3.16 20.24
N LYS A 159 -7.47 -3.75 19.15
CA LYS A 159 -7.58 -5.21 19.02
C LYS A 159 -6.29 -5.87 18.53
N TYR A 160 -5.45 -5.11 17.84
CA TYR A 160 -4.21 -5.58 17.23
C TYR A 160 -3.03 -4.75 17.68
N ARG A 161 -1.82 -5.34 17.65
CA ARG A 161 -0.58 -4.66 18.01
C ARG A 161 -0.17 -3.66 16.92
N ALA A 162 -0.95 -2.61 16.79
CA ALA A 162 -0.73 -1.54 15.83
C ALA A 162 0.13 -0.43 16.45
N ASN A 163 0.97 0.19 15.63
CA ASN A 163 1.60 1.48 15.96
C ASN A 163 0.87 2.62 15.23
N SER A 164 1.29 3.86 15.45
CA SER A 164 0.65 5.04 14.88
C SER A 164 0.94 5.29 13.39
N HIS A 165 1.74 4.45 12.72
CA HIS A 165 2.03 4.62 11.30
C HIS A 165 0.93 4.01 10.44
N ARG A 166 0.14 4.89 9.83
CA ARG A 166 -1.06 4.51 9.08
C ARG A 166 -0.94 4.88 7.62
N THR A 167 -1.43 4.00 6.75
CA THR A 167 -1.54 4.24 5.31
C THR A 167 -2.98 4.04 4.86
N LEU A 168 -3.50 4.93 4.02
CA LEU A 168 -4.82 4.78 3.39
C LEU A 168 -4.66 4.48 1.89
N ILE A 169 -5.31 3.41 1.44
CA ILE A 169 -5.33 2.98 0.03
C ILE A 169 -6.75 3.03 -0.51
N GLY A 170 -6.92 3.63 -1.67
CA GLY A 170 -8.19 3.60 -2.39
C GLY A 170 -8.01 3.69 -3.90
N SER A 171 -8.98 3.12 -4.62
CA SER A 171 -9.05 3.14 -6.08
C SER A 171 -10.36 3.76 -6.55
N SER A 172 -10.38 4.46 -7.69
CA SER A 172 -11.57 5.15 -8.19
C SER A 172 -12.13 6.12 -7.14
N LEU A 173 -13.41 6.01 -6.74
CA LEU A 173 -13.96 6.80 -5.63
C LEU A 173 -13.18 6.62 -4.32
N GLY A 174 -12.63 5.44 -4.04
CA GLY A 174 -11.75 5.26 -2.87
C GLY A 174 -10.48 6.11 -2.98
N GLY A 175 -9.93 6.30 -4.18
CA GLY A 175 -8.77 7.18 -4.40
C GLY A 175 -9.12 8.66 -4.25
N LEU A 176 -10.34 9.03 -4.65
CA LEU A 176 -10.92 10.35 -4.40
C LEU A 176 -11.01 10.62 -2.89
N PHE A 177 -11.61 9.69 -2.14
CA PHE A 177 -11.71 9.77 -0.68
C PHE A 177 -10.34 9.78 0.01
N ALA A 178 -9.40 8.94 -0.42
CA ALA A 178 -8.04 8.96 0.14
C ALA A 178 -7.37 10.33 -0.04
N THR A 179 -7.66 11.01 -1.14
CA THR A 179 -7.19 12.39 -1.36
C THR A 179 -7.94 13.39 -0.46
N ILE A 180 -9.26 13.24 -0.29
CA ILE A 180 -10.06 14.06 0.64
C ILE A 180 -9.53 13.92 2.07
N ALA A 181 -9.32 12.70 2.55
CA ALA A 181 -8.79 12.42 3.89
C ALA A 181 -7.43 13.10 4.12
N LEU A 182 -6.52 13.08 3.14
CA LEU A 182 -5.24 13.79 3.23
C LEU A 182 -5.43 15.30 3.39
N LEU A 183 -6.39 15.90 2.68
CA LEU A 183 -6.57 17.35 2.67
C LEU A 183 -7.37 17.86 3.87
N GLU A 184 -8.28 17.05 4.41
CA GLU A 184 -9.15 17.42 5.53
C GLU A 184 -8.55 17.05 6.89
N LYS A 185 -7.97 15.86 7.04
CA LYS A 185 -7.39 15.34 8.30
C LYS A 185 -6.02 14.71 8.08
N PRO A 186 -5.00 15.50 7.67
CA PRO A 186 -3.67 14.99 7.34
C PRO A 186 -2.98 14.25 8.49
N GLU A 187 -3.30 14.55 9.75
CA GLU A 187 -2.79 13.89 10.94
C GLU A 187 -3.21 12.42 11.05
N LEU A 188 -4.31 12.02 10.41
CA LEU A 188 -4.89 10.70 10.59
C LEU A 188 -4.05 9.59 9.95
N PHE A 189 -3.40 9.86 8.81
CA PHE A 189 -2.51 8.91 8.12
C PHE A 189 -1.19 9.56 7.72
N ASP A 190 -0.13 8.75 7.56
CA ASP A 190 1.19 9.20 7.08
C ASP A 190 1.37 9.02 5.58
N GLY A 191 0.67 8.03 5.01
CA GLY A 191 0.76 7.64 3.61
C GLY A 191 -0.61 7.50 2.95
N TYR A 192 -0.69 7.90 1.69
CA TYR A 192 -1.90 7.86 0.89
C TYR A 192 -1.58 7.29 -0.49
N ILE A 193 -2.37 6.31 -0.92
CA ILE A 193 -2.28 5.70 -2.26
C ILE A 193 -3.64 5.88 -2.92
N ALA A 194 -3.72 6.83 -3.84
CA ALA A 194 -4.93 7.14 -4.60
C ALA A 194 -4.74 6.67 -6.05
N LEU A 195 -5.50 5.65 -6.43
CA LEU A 195 -5.45 5.06 -7.76
C LEU A 195 -6.67 5.47 -8.57
N SER A 196 -6.48 5.89 -9.81
CA SER A 196 -7.51 6.14 -10.81
C SER A 196 -8.68 6.99 -10.31
N ALA A 197 -8.40 7.97 -9.45
CA ALA A 197 -9.40 8.82 -8.82
C ALA A 197 -10.10 9.72 -9.85
N PRO A 198 -11.45 9.80 -9.84
CA PRO A 198 -12.20 10.66 -10.75
C PRO A 198 -12.29 12.09 -10.19
N TYR A 199 -11.18 12.83 -10.15
CA TYR A 199 -11.11 14.17 -9.52
C TYR A 199 -12.12 15.19 -10.05
N ILE A 200 -12.62 14.99 -11.28
CA ILE A 200 -13.68 15.83 -11.86
C ILE A 200 -14.98 15.81 -11.04
N ALA A 201 -15.26 14.73 -10.30
CA ALA A 201 -16.46 14.58 -9.48
C ALA A 201 -16.55 15.63 -8.36
N GLU A 202 -15.40 16.16 -7.91
CA GLU A 202 -15.28 17.10 -6.78
C GLU A 202 -14.39 18.30 -7.15
N GLN A 203 -14.42 18.71 -8.42
CA GLN A 203 -13.47 19.70 -8.94
C GLN A 203 -13.54 21.03 -8.17
N THR A 204 -14.75 21.54 -7.90
CA THR A 204 -14.94 22.79 -7.17
C THR A 204 -14.40 22.69 -5.74
N TYR A 205 -14.65 21.57 -5.06
CA TYR A 205 -14.13 21.31 -3.72
C TYR A 205 -12.59 21.32 -3.73
N PHE A 206 -11.95 20.57 -4.63
CA PHE A 206 -10.48 20.53 -4.69
C PHE A 206 -9.86 21.87 -5.04
N GLN A 207 -10.45 22.64 -5.95
CA GLN A 207 -9.95 23.97 -6.28
C GLN A 207 -9.99 24.89 -5.07
N ALA A 208 -11.08 24.89 -4.31
CA ALA A 208 -11.19 25.67 -3.07
C ALA A 208 -10.16 25.22 -2.02
N LYS A 209 -10.06 23.90 -1.79
CA LYS A 209 -9.15 23.34 -0.77
C LYS A 209 -7.67 23.56 -1.11
N LEU A 210 -7.28 23.45 -2.37
CA LEU A 210 -5.91 23.74 -2.81
C LEU A 210 -5.58 25.23 -2.74
N ALA A 211 -6.55 26.11 -3.01
CA ALA A 211 -6.37 27.55 -2.83
C ALA A 211 -6.18 27.91 -1.34
N GLU A 212 -6.96 27.30 -0.45
CA GLU A 212 -6.82 27.43 1.01
C GLU A 212 -5.43 26.99 1.49
N LEU A 213 -4.96 25.84 1.01
CA LEU A 213 -3.70 25.23 1.46
C LEU A 213 -2.45 25.75 0.74
N ASN A 214 -2.59 26.71 -0.19
CA ASN A 214 -1.50 27.14 -1.05
C ASN A 214 -0.27 27.61 -0.25
N GLY A 215 0.89 27.00 -0.51
CA GLY A 215 2.15 27.32 0.15
C GLY A 215 2.23 26.90 1.63
N SER A 216 1.20 26.24 2.16
CA SER A 216 1.11 25.81 3.56
C SER A 216 2.06 24.65 3.87
N LYS A 217 2.26 24.40 5.17
CA LYS A 217 3.01 23.25 5.70
C LYS A 217 2.09 22.20 6.34
N ALA A 218 0.78 22.32 6.16
CA ALA A 218 -0.21 21.45 6.83
C ALA A 218 0.01 19.96 6.52
N LEU A 219 0.54 19.66 5.32
CA LEU A 219 0.78 18.30 4.83
C LEU A 219 2.25 17.86 4.99
N LYS A 220 3.03 18.57 5.81
CA LYS A 220 4.46 18.28 5.99
C LYS A 220 4.66 16.87 6.51
N GLY A 221 5.54 16.13 5.85
CA GLY A 221 5.90 14.78 6.29
C GLY A 221 4.99 13.69 5.73
N LYS A 222 3.91 14.04 5.04
CA LYS A 222 2.98 13.09 4.42
C LYS A 222 3.48 12.64 3.05
N ARG A 223 3.07 11.44 2.63
CA ARG A 223 3.38 10.87 1.31
C ARG A 223 2.10 10.58 0.55
N LEU A 224 2.01 11.08 -0.67
CA LEU A 224 0.91 10.80 -1.59
C LEU A 224 1.45 10.11 -2.84
N PHE A 225 0.87 8.96 -3.18
CA PHE A 225 1.04 8.31 -4.47
C PHE A 225 -0.25 8.44 -5.28
N LEU A 226 -0.11 8.96 -6.51
CA LEU A 226 -1.17 9.05 -7.51
C LEU A 226 -0.87 8.06 -8.64
N GLY A 227 -1.74 7.08 -8.84
CA GLY A 227 -1.60 6.08 -9.90
C GLY A 227 -2.74 6.17 -10.90
N VAL A 228 -2.48 5.91 -12.18
CA VAL A 228 -3.54 5.73 -13.19
C VAL A 228 -3.09 4.79 -14.31
N GLY A 229 -4.01 4.02 -14.87
CA GLY A 229 -3.76 3.17 -16.03
C GLY A 229 -3.59 3.98 -17.32
N GLY A 230 -2.63 3.58 -18.14
CA GLY A 230 -2.28 4.28 -19.39
C GLY A 230 -3.38 4.23 -20.45
N LEU A 231 -4.24 3.21 -20.38
CA LEU A 231 -5.39 3.00 -21.27
C LEU A 231 -6.67 3.71 -20.78
N GLU A 232 -6.65 4.33 -19.60
CA GLU A 232 -7.84 4.97 -19.04
C GLU A 232 -8.17 6.31 -19.69
N PHE A 233 -9.46 6.55 -19.94
CA PHE A 233 -9.97 7.88 -20.27
C PHE A 233 -9.80 8.86 -19.11
N ASN A 234 -9.75 8.36 -17.87
CA ASN A 234 -9.58 9.15 -16.63
C ASN A 234 -8.12 9.63 -16.42
N LYS A 235 -7.16 9.15 -17.23
CA LYS A 235 -5.74 9.51 -17.11
C LYS A 235 -5.47 11.02 -17.05
N PRO A 236 -6.03 11.87 -17.94
CA PRO A 236 -5.83 13.32 -17.87
C PRO A 236 -6.26 13.91 -16.53
N LEU A 237 -7.37 13.45 -15.96
CA LEU A 237 -7.88 13.95 -14.68
C LEU A 237 -6.90 13.72 -13.53
N VAL A 238 -6.26 12.55 -13.49
CA VAL A 238 -5.24 12.24 -12.47
C VAL A 238 -3.96 13.04 -12.71
N THR A 239 -3.50 13.17 -13.95
CA THR A 239 -2.28 13.94 -14.26
C THR A 239 -2.45 15.44 -14.04
N ASP A 240 -3.62 15.98 -14.36
CA ASP A 240 -3.94 17.40 -14.20
C ASP A 240 -4.06 17.75 -12.72
N PHE A 241 -4.74 16.91 -11.93
CA PHE A 241 -4.80 17.09 -10.48
C PHE A 241 -3.41 16.98 -9.84
N SER A 242 -2.56 16.05 -10.33
CA SER A 242 -1.16 15.99 -9.89
C SER A 242 -0.39 17.28 -10.18
N ASN A 243 -0.71 18.02 -11.24
CA ASN A 243 -0.10 19.31 -11.53
C ASN A 243 -0.66 20.40 -10.61
N GLN A 244 -1.98 20.43 -10.39
CA GLN A 244 -2.62 21.35 -9.44
C GLN A 244 -2.00 21.24 -8.02
N LEU A 245 -1.73 20.02 -7.55
CA LEU A 245 -1.04 19.80 -6.28
C LEU A 245 0.39 20.36 -6.24
N LYS A 246 1.13 20.29 -7.36
CA LYS A 246 2.48 20.88 -7.45
C LYS A 246 2.40 22.40 -7.46
N ASP A 247 1.44 22.95 -8.20
CA ASP A 247 1.24 24.40 -8.34
C ASP A 247 0.81 25.03 -7.01
N ALA A 248 0.05 24.31 -6.19
CA ALA A 248 -0.30 24.72 -4.82
C ALA A 248 0.90 24.76 -3.85
N ASN A 249 2.10 24.33 -4.27
CA ASN A 249 3.35 24.44 -3.52
C ASN A 249 3.25 23.96 -2.05
N LEU A 250 2.59 22.82 -1.83
CA LEU A 250 2.33 22.23 -0.52
C LEU A 250 3.64 21.78 0.14
N LYS A 251 4.16 22.59 1.07
CA LYS A 251 5.53 22.46 1.59
C LYS A 251 5.68 21.21 2.45
N GLY A 252 6.54 20.31 2.01
CA GLY A 252 6.90 19.09 2.74
C GLY A 252 5.99 17.90 2.48
N LEU A 253 4.98 18.03 1.60
CA LEU A 253 4.24 16.89 1.04
C LEU A 253 5.12 16.20 -0.01
N ARG A 254 5.25 14.87 0.08
CA ARG A 254 6.02 14.07 -0.88
C ARG A 254 5.09 13.37 -1.86
N ILE A 255 4.97 13.92 -3.05
CA ILE A 255 4.06 13.42 -4.09
C ILE A 255 4.83 12.58 -5.11
N LYS A 256 4.27 11.44 -5.50
CA LYS A 256 4.70 10.65 -6.65
C LYS A 256 3.50 10.35 -7.52
N THR A 257 3.62 10.59 -8.82
CA THR A 257 2.58 10.28 -9.81
C THR A 257 3.11 9.27 -10.81
N LYS A 258 2.29 8.28 -11.17
CA LYS A 258 2.65 7.26 -12.16
C LYS A 258 1.48 6.89 -13.06
N VAL A 259 1.73 7.00 -14.37
CA VAL A 259 0.91 6.36 -15.40
C VAL A 259 1.50 4.97 -15.65
N VAL A 260 0.73 3.91 -15.40
CA VAL A 260 1.18 2.53 -15.66
C VAL A 260 0.79 2.14 -17.07
N PRO A 261 1.74 1.82 -17.96
CA PRO A 261 1.44 1.55 -19.35
C PRO A 261 0.59 0.27 -19.51
N HIS A 262 -0.23 0.23 -20.56
CA HIS A 262 -0.98 -0.96 -21.01
C HIS A 262 -2.03 -1.54 -20.04
N VAL A 263 -2.30 -0.89 -18.90
CA VAL A 263 -3.38 -1.30 -17.98
C VAL A 263 -4.56 -0.31 -18.02
N GLY A 264 -5.76 -0.84 -17.79
CA GLY A 264 -6.99 -0.06 -17.62
C GLY A 264 -7.40 0.12 -16.15
N HIS A 265 -8.65 0.55 -15.92
CA HIS A 265 -9.14 1.00 -14.61
C HIS A 265 -9.06 -0.05 -13.50
N GLY A 266 -9.42 -1.32 -13.77
CA GLY A 266 -9.23 -2.39 -12.78
C GLY A 266 -7.78 -2.90 -12.73
N GLY A 267 -7.10 -2.92 -13.87
CA GLY A 267 -5.75 -3.48 -14.02
C GLY A 267 -4.65 -2.65 -13.35
N ILE A 268 -4.91 -1.38 -13.04
CA ILE A 268 -3.99 -0.52 -12.30
C ILE A 268 -3.84 -0.90 -10.82
N ASN A 269 -4.79 -1.62 -10.22
CA ASN A 269 -4.84 -1.79 -8.76
C ASN A 269 -3.58 -2.50 -8.21
N ALA A 270 -3.28 -3.71 -8.67
CA ALA A 270 -2.08 -4.43 -8.23
C ALA A 270 -0.76 -3.65 -8.46
N PRO A 271 -0.44 -3.16 -9.68
CA PRO A 271 0.78 -2.37 -9.87
C PRO A 271 0.75 -1.03 -9.11
N GLY A 272 -0.42 -0.44 -8.92
CA GLY A 272 -0.62 0.77 -8.13
C GLY A 272 -0.34 0.55 -6.65
N PHE A 273 -0.78 -0.57 -6.07
CA PHE A 273 -0.42 -0.99 -4.72
C PHE A 273 1.10 -1.21 -4.61
N THR A 274 1.71 -1.89 -5.59
CA THR A 274 3.16 -2.11 -5.63
C THR A 274 3.93 -0.79 -5.55
N TYR A 275 3.69 0.12 -6.50
CA TYR A 275 4.43 1.38 -6.57
C TYR A 275 4.05 2.36 -5.44
N GLY A 276 2.80 2.32 -5.00
CA GLY A 276 2.31 3.15 -3.91
C GLY A 276 2.94 2.78 -2.57
N LEU A 277 2.96 1.48 -2.24
CA LEU A 277 3.56 0.98 -1.00
C LEU A 277 5.07 1.25 -0.97
N GLN A 278 5.78 1.01 -2.08
CA GLN A 278 7.20 1.36 -2.22
C GLN A 278 7.45 2.86 -2.00
N HIS A 279 6.54 3.74 -2.44
CA HIS A 279 6.66 5.18 -2.22
C HIS A 279 6.40 5.55 -0.76
N VAL A 280 5.31 5.06 -0.19
CA VAL A 280 4.86 5.38 1.18
C VAL A 280 5.87 4.88 2.22
N PHE A 281 6.34 3.65 2.08
CA PHE A 281 7.32 3.03 2.97
C PHE A 281 8.76 3.25 2.55
N LYS A 282 9.02 4.16 1.60
CA LYS A 282 10.38 4.46 1.13
C LYS A 282 11.30 4.79 2.30
N ARG A 283 12.30 3.94 2.49
CA ARG A 283 13.32 4.07 3.53
C ARG A 283 14.32 5.19 3.20
N PRO A 284 14.86 5.89 4.21
CA PRO A 284 15.95 6.83 4.01
C PRO A 284 17.16 6.14 3.38
N ARG A 285 17.92 6.88 2.57
CA ARG A 285 19.25 6.47 2.10
C ARG A 285 20.23 7.56 2.51
N LEU A 286 20.68 7.49 3.76
CA LEU A 286 21.56 8.48 4.34
C LEU A 286 22.98 8.34 3.77
N LYS A 287 23.67 9.47 3.66
CA LYS A 287 25.11 9.51 3.43
C LYS A 287 25.77 9.77 4.77
N LEU A 288 26.32 8.73 5.38
CA LEU A 288 27.02 8.83 6.66
C LEU A 288 28.44 9.35 6.47
N ASP A 289 29.00 9.92 7.52
CA ASP A 289 30.41 10.32 7.59
C ASP A 289 31.30 9.06 7.59
N ASP A 290 32.47 9.15 6.95
CA ASP A 290 33.45 8.07 6.90
C ASP A 290 33.92 7.66 8.30
N ALA A 291 33.96 8.59 9.26
CA ALA A 291 34.30 8.32 10.66
C ALA A 291 33.28 7.41 11.36
N ILE A 292 31.98 7.57 11.07
CA ILE A 292 30.92 6.75 11.66
C ILE A 292 31.03 5.32 11.14
N VAL A 293 31.14 5.15 9.82
CA VAL A 293 31.15 3.83 9.19
C VAL A 293 32.48 3.08 9.40
N ALA A 294 33.59 3.79 9.65
CA ALA A 294 34.86 3.18 10.03
C ALA A 294 34.75 2.38 11.33
N ASN A 295 33.88 2.79 12.26
CA ASN A 295 33.65 2.06 13.50
C ASN A 295 33.03 0.67 13.26
N TYR A 296 32.28 0.51 12.17
CA TYR A 296 31.57 -0.72 11.83
C TYR A 296 32.43 -1.69 11.00
N ALA A 297 33.48 -1.22 10.33
CA ALA A 297 34.34 -2.06 9.52
C ALA A 297 35.11 -3.09 10.37
N GLY A 298 35.18 -4.33 9.90
CA GLY A 298 35.84 -5.43 10.61
C GLY A 298 35.26 -6.80 10.29
N SER A 299 35.79 -7.80 10.99
CA SER A 299 35.32 -9.20 10.92
C SER A 299 34.34 -9.46 12.06
N TYR A 300 33.28 -10.21 11.77
CA TYR A 300 32.21 -10.55 12.69
C TYR A 300 31.97 -12.06 12.66
N THR A 301 32.11 -12.70 13.82
CA THR A 301 32.01 -14.16 13.94
C THR A 301 30.67 -14.58 14.53
N ILE A 302 29.91 -15.41 13.80
CA ILE A 302 28.69 -16.08 14.32
C ILE A 302 29.08 -17.30 15.16
N HIS A 303 29.96 -18.14 14.60
CA HIS A 303 30.44 -19.38 15.20
C HIS A 303 31.82 -19.70 14.63
N PRO A 304 32.77 -20.25 15.41
CA PRO A 304 34.15 -20.51 14.95
C PRO A 304 34.28 -21.42 13.72
N SER A 305 33.27 -22.26 13.45
CA SER A 305 33.25 -23.17 12.29
C SER A 305 32.63 -22.58 11.03
N ILE A 306 32.11 -21.35 11.08
CA ILE A 306 31.51 -20.64 9.94
C ILE A 306 32.48 -19.51 9.57
N PRO A 307 32.86 -19.34 8.28
CA PRO A 307 33.69 -18.23 7.86
C PRO A 307 33.09 -16.90 8.34
N PRO A 308 33.89 -15.98 8.89
CA PRO A 308 33.37 -14.74 9.44
C PRO A 308 32.77 -13.87 8.34
N ILE A 309 31.85 -13.02 8.75
CA ILE A 309 31.31 -11.96 7.91
C ILE A 309 32.25 -10.77 8.00
N VAL A 310 32.68 -10.24 6.85
CA VAL A 310 33.52 -9.05 6.79
C VAL A 310 32.66 -7.87 6.34
N ILE A 311 32.65 -6.85 7.19
CA ILE A 311 32.05 -5.54 6.90
C ILE A 311 33.16 -4.60 6.42
N SER A 312 32.98 -4.07 5.22
CA SER A 312 33.80 -3.02 4.65
C SER A 312 32.94 -1.86 4.15
N PHE A 313 33.58 -0.78 3.70
CA PHE A 313 32.89 0.38 3.17
C PHE A 313 33.49 0.78 1.84
N GLU A 314 32.66 0.80 0.79
CA GLU A 314 33.08 1.12 -0.57
C GLU A 314 32.08 2.07 -1.22
N SER A 315 32.56 3.12 -1.89
CA SER A 315 31.71 4.05 -2.64
C SER A 315 30.50 4.58 -1.86
N LYS A 316 30.68 4.85 -0.56
CA LYS A 316 29.64 5.33 0.37
C LYS A 316 28.55 4.31 0.71
N LYS A 317 28.83 3.01 0.57
CA LYS A 317 27.95 1.92 0.98
C LYS A 317 28.67 0.95 1.89
N LEU A 318 27.92 0.41 2.84
CA LEU A 318 28.37 -0.69 3.67
C LEU A 318 28.31 -1.97 2.84
N MET A 319 29.42 -2.69 2.78
CA MET A 319 29.56 -3.94 2.05
C MET A 319 29.67 -5.07 3.05
N LEU A 320 28.87 -6.11 2.86
CA LEU A 320 28.92 -7.34 3.63
C LEU A 320 29.45 -8.43 2.71
N SER A 321 30.54 -9.07 3.10
CA SER A 321 31.13 -10.18 2.35
C SER A 321 31.36 -11.39 3.25
N GLN A 322 31.25 -12.57 2.66
CA GLN A 322 31.57 -13.84 3.31
C GLN A 322 32.19 -14.78 2.27
N VAL A 323 33.18 -15.56 2.67
CA VAL A 323 33.87 -16.49 1.76
C VAL A 323 32.87 -17.45 1.12
N GLY A 324 32.87 -17.52 -0.21
CA GLY A 324 31.97 -18.39 -0.98
C GLY A 324 30.57 -17.82 -1.24
N ALA A 325 30.28 -16.59 -0.78
CA ALA A 325 29.01 -15.89 -1.00
C ALA A 325 29.21 -14.59 -1.81
N PRO A 326 28.18 -14.12 -2.53
CA PRO A 326 28.22 -12.81 -3.17
C PRO A 326 28.28 -11.68 -2.14
N THR A 327 29.05 -10.63 -2.44
CA THR A 327 29.07 -9.41 -1.62
C THR A 327 27.76 -8.65 -1.75
N LEU A 328 27.17 -8.27 -0.62
CA LEU A 328 25.93 -7.49 -0.54
C LEU A 328 26.24 -6.04 -0.19
N SER A 329 25.56 -5.09 -0.86
CA SER A 329 25.68 -3.66 -0.56
C SER A 329 24.45 -3.15 0.17
N PHE A 330 24.65 -2.50 1.32
CA PHE A 330 23.59 -2.01 2.19
C PHE A 330 23.48 -0.48 2.14
N PHE A 331 22.26 0.03 2.34
CA PHE A 331 21.97 1.45 2.50
C PHE A 331 21.73 1.79 3.97
N ALA A 332 22.22 2.95 4.42
CA ALA A 332 21.97 3.46 5.76
C ALA A 332 20.56 4.08 5.86
N SER A 333 19.75 3.62 6.82
CA SER A 333 18.49 4.25 7.20
C SER A 333 18.63 5.17 8.42
N SER A 334 19.61 4.91 9.28
CA SER A 334 20.05 5.76 10.40
C SER A 334 21.58 5.73 10.51
N GLU A 335 22.16 6.28 11.57
CA GLU A 335 23.61 6.15 11.82
C GLU A 335 24.03 4.73 12.18
N THR A 336 23.11 3.90 12.72
CA THR A 336 23.38 2.54 13.20
C THR A 336 22.62 1.46 12.44
N GLU A 337 21.60 1.81 11.67
CA GLU A 337 20.74 0.86 10.96
C GLU A 337 20.99 0.90 9.45
N PHE A 338 21.12 -0.29 8.87
CA PHE A 338 21.37 -0.51 7.46
C PHE A 338 20.43 -1.56 6.90
N TYR A 339 20.18 -1.51 5.59
CA TYR A 339 19.31 -2.47 4.93
C TYR A 339 19.72 -2.81 3.51
N TYR A 340 19.35 -4.02 3.12
CA TYR A 340 19.52 -4.51 1.77
C TYR A 340 18.25 -4.25 0.94
N GLU A 341 18.44 -3.93 -0.34
CA GLU A 341 17.32 -3.85 -1.28
C GLU A 341 17.25 -5.14 -2.10
N GLY A 342 16.11 -5.84 -2.03
CA GLY A 342 15.88 -7.09 -2.74
C GLY A 342 15.72 -8.31 -1.83
N ALA A 343 15.89 -8.15 -0.52
CA ALA A 343 15.49 -9.12 0.49
C ALA A 343 15.27 -8.41 1.84
N ASN A 344 14.46 -8.98 2.72
CA ASN A 344 14.21 -8.45 4.06
C ASN A 344 15.37 -8.74 5.03
N ILE A 345 16.50 -8.07 4.79
CA ILE A 345 17.72 -8.16 5.59
C ILE A 345 18.06 -6.76 6.13
N ASN A 346 18.19 -6.67 7.45
CA ASN A 346 18.56 -5.44 8.15
C ASN A 346 19.76 -5.70 9.05
N LEU A 347 20.65 -4.73 9.15
CA LEU A 347 21.78 -4.74 10.06
C LEU A 347 21.60 -3.59 11.06
N THR A 348 21.83 -3.87 12.34
CA THR A 348 21.88 -2.84 13.39
C THR A 348 23.20 -2.99 14.13
N PHE A 349 23.98 -1.91 14.17
CA PHE A 349 25.22 -1.85 14.94
C PHE A 349 24.92 -1.28 16.33
N ILE A 350 25.32 -2.02 17.36
CA ILE A 350 25.05 -1.70 18.76
C ILE A 350 26.39 -1.58 19.48
N GLU A 351 26.69 -0.38 19.95
CA GLU A 351 27.84 -0.11 20.79
C GLU A 351 27.54 -0.53 22.23
N GLN A 352 28.46 -1.29 22.83
CA GLN A 352 28.35 -1.73 24.22
C GLN A 352 29.12 -0.79 25.15
N VAL A 353 28.63 -0.63 26.38
CA VAL A 353 29.34 0.14 27.43
C VAL A 353 30.70 -0.50 27.74
N GLU A 354 30.73 -1.83 27.78
CA GLU A 354 31.93 -2.65 27.91
C GLU A 354 31.79 -3.85 26.97
N GLY A 355 32.78 -4.11 26.11
CA GLY A 355 32.77 -5.25 25.19
C GLY A 355 32.92 -4.87 23.71
N PRO A 356 32.97 -5.87 22.82
CA PRO A 356 33.03 -5.63 21.38
C PRO A 356 31.68 -5.10 20.86
N MET A 357 31.73 -4.39 19.74
CA MET A 357 30.53 -3.99 19.02
C MET A 357 29.72 -5.20 18.59
N ILE A 358 28.40 -5.11 18.72
CA ILE A 358 27.46 -6.11 18.19
C ILE A 358 26.93 -5.65 16.85
N MET A 359 26.92 -6.56 15.87
CA MET A 359 26.10 -6.44 14.67
C MET A 359 24.92 -7.40 14.79
N ALA A 360 23.72 -6.86 14.96
CA ALA A 360 22.48 -7.62 14.89
C ALA A 360 22.00 -7.70 13.44
N VAL A 361 21.85 -8.92 12.93
CA VAL A 361 21.31 -9.23 11.60
C VAL A 361 19.88 -9.70 11.77
N SER A 362 18.92 -8.89 11.29
CA SER A 362 17.52 -9.28 11.23
C SER A 362 17.18 -9.79 9.83
N GLN A 363 16.72 -11.03 9.73
CA GLN A 363 16.26 -11.64 8.49
C GLN A 363 14.94 -12.39 8.73
N GLU A 364 13.91 -12.06 7.96
CA GLU A 364 12.60 -12.74 8.00
C GLU A 364 11.97 -12.85 9.41
N GLY A 365 12.23 -11.87 10.29
CA GLY A 365 11.72 -11.83 11.66
C GLY A 365 12.58 -12.59 12.68
N GLN A 366 13.69 -13.22 12.26
CA GLN A 366 14.71 -13.75 13.15
C GLN A 366 15.85 -12.75 13.31
N VAL A 367 16.48 -12.72 14.48
CA VAL A 367 17.61 -11.85 14.79
C VAL A 367 18.80 -12.69 15.22
N PHE A 368 19.95 -12.45 14.61
CA PHE A 368 21.23 -13.08 14.93
C PHE A 368 22.22 -12.00 15.36
N GLU A 369 22.87 -12.18 16.50
CA GLU A 369 23.88 -11.24 17.00
C GLU A 369 25.28 -11.77 16.72
N LEU A 370 26.13 -10.91 16.16
CA LEU A 370 27.53 -11.22 15.88
C LEU A 370 28.42 -10.24 16.63
N LEU A 371 29.49 -10.76 17.20
CA LEU A 371 30.50 -9.94 17.87
C LEU A 371 31.57 -9.54 16.85
N LYS A 372 31.99 -8.27 16.91
CA LYS A 372 33.16 -7.80 16.19
C LYS A 372 34.41 -8.45 16.78
N ASP A 373 35.23 -9.06 15.93
CA ASP A 373 36.52 -9.63 16.33
C ASP A 373 37.48 -8.51 16.80
N GLN A 374 38.31 -8.81 17.80
CA GLN A 374 39.26 -7.85 18.39
C GLN A 374 40.46 -7.53 17.50
#